data_AF-A0A024S2G5-F1
#
_entry.id   AF-A0A024S2G5-F1
#
_cell.length_a   1.000
_cell.length_b   1.000
_cell.length_c   1.000
_cell.angle_alpha   90.00
_cell.angle_beta   90.00
_cell.angle_gamma   90.00
#
_symmetry.space_group_name_H-M   'P 1'
#
loop_
_entity.id
_entity.type
_entity.pdbx_description
1 polymer ?
#
loop_
_entity_poly.entity_id
_entity_poly.type
_entity_poly.pdbx_seq_one_letter_code
_entity_poly.pdbx_strand_id
1 'polypeptide(L)'
;MEQSRAQVAAKRKLDDAAAEDDDPSNPIEFWVKRDRWPIQLFEPGIEHLLARRRSSSSPSSSCTFMTPSDQRPREEKTAQYRDSRYETLLATKGSYMVKSKLDVAQESKALCESLLEGHQAYPENSLFRDDIFGVTCRKIRNKNEERIFKDISRLIVPSAENLATYGATHLDILRESVNEGWNNSIPLTGTQAFTEEQLDKLSPFIGDIFTDVSFFMATYYMYSPFLACEVQSGAGSLDVADRQNAHSMTLAARGVVELFRLVGRQNEVHRQILAFSISHDNQSVRIYGYYPVIDGNDTEYYRHPIHKFDFTGLDGRDKWTAYRLTRNIYDNWMPDLFKKICSAIDQIPAKADFITSRLPARVGPVST
;
A
#
# COMPACT_ATOMS: atom_id res chain seq x y z
N MET A 1 -18.65 23.97 67.68
CA MET A 1 -17.92 22.71 67.42
C MET A 1 -17.38 22.79 66.01
N GLU A 2 -16.12 23.17 65.87
CA GLU A 2 -15.48 23.43 64.58
C GLU A 2 -14.54 22.25 64.30
N GLN A 3 -14.91 21.39 63.33
CA GLN A 3 -14.08 20.25 62.95
C GLN A 3 -12.84 20.76 62.21
N SER A 4 -11.65 20.32 62.65
CA SER A 4 -10.40 20.81 62.09
C SER A 4 -10.19 20.27 60.66
N ARG A 5 -9.52 21.06 59.81
CA ARG A 5 -9.19 20.71 58.41
C ARG A 5 -8.51 19.33 58.26
N ALA A 6 -7.84 18.83 59.30
CA ALA A 6 -7.23 17.50 59.29
C ALA A 6 -8.28 16.37 59.36
N GLN A 7 -9.40 16.57 60.06
CA GLN A 7 -10.50 15.60 60.14
C GLN A 7 -11.29 15.54 58.82
N VAL A 8 -11.42 16.66 58.11
CA VAL A 8 -12.04 16.71 56.77
C VAL A 8 -11.16 16.02 55.72
N ALA A 9 -9.84 16.17 55.82
CA ALA A 9 -8.90 15.50 54.93
C ALA A 9 -8.79 13.98 55.19
N ALA A 10 -8.88 13.55 56.45
CA ALA A 10 -8.91 12.14 56.80
C ALA A 10 -10.23 11.46 56.37
N LYS A 11 -11.36 12.17 56.47
CA LYS A 11 -12.66 11.66 56.00
C LYS A 11 -12.69 11.50 54.47
N ARG A 12 -12.12 12.46 53.72
CA ARG A 12 -11.93 12.34 52.26
C ARG A 12 -11.05 11.16 51.85
N LYS A 13 -10.00 10.83 52.62
CA LYS A 13 -9.13 9.68 52.33
C LYS A 13 -9.76 8.33 52.68
N LEU A 14 -10.68 8.28 53.63
CA LEU A 14 -11.44 7.06 53.96
C LEU A 14 -12.56 6.78 52.95
N ASP A 15 -13.18 7.82 52.40
CA ASP A 15 -14.20 7.67 51.35
C ASP A 15 -13.59 7.20 50.00
N ASP A 16 -12.32 7.53 49.72
CA ASP A 16 -11.59 7.07 48.53
C ASP A 16 -11.12 5.60 48.61
N ALA A 17 -11.05 5.01 49.81
CA ALA A 17 -10.57 3.64 50.01
C ALA A 17 -11.70 2.58 50.05
N ALA A 18 -12.96 3.01 50.03
CA ALA A 18 -14.13 2.13 50.23
C ALA A 18 -15.05 1.99 49.00
N ALA A 19 -14.60 2.41 47.82
CA ALA A 19 -15.43 2.39 46.60
C ALA A 19 -14.84 1.51 45.48
N GLU A 20 -14.25 0.37 45.84
CA GLU A 20 -13.97 -0.74 44.91
C GLU A 20 -15.20 -1.66 44.81
N ASP A 21 -16.35 -1.19 44.29
CA ASP A 21 -17.40 -2.09 43.74
C ASP A 21 -18.53 -1.37 42.96
N ASP A 22 -18.21 -0.39 42.10
CA ASP A 22 -19.24 0.21 41.23
C ASP A 22 -19.10 -0.28 39.79
N ASP A 23 -20.14 -0.99 39.32
CA ASP A 23 -20.29 -1.54 37.97
C ASP A 23 -20.25 -0.43 36.90
N PRO A 24 -19.31 -0.48 35.93
CA PRO A 24 -19.18 0.51 34.85
C PRO A 24 -20.32 0.49 33.82
N SER A 25 -21.36 -0.32 34.01
CA SER A 25 -22.48 -0.48 33.07
C SER A 25 -23.43 0.73 32.96
N ASN A 26 -23.39 1.71 33.88
CA ASN A 26 -24.22 2.93 33.84
C ASN A 26 -23.40 4.24 33.89
N PRO A 27 -22.95 4.77 32.73
CA PRO A 27 -22.07 5.93 32.62
C PRO A 27 -22.63 7.22 33.25
N ILE A 28 -23.94 7.41 33.16
CA ILE A 28 -24.62 8.65 33.56
C ILE A 28 -24.66 8.73 35.08
N GLU A 29 -24.96 7.62 35.75
CA GLU A 29 -25.00 7.57 37.21
C GLU A 29 -23.59 7.76 37.82
N PHE A 30 -22.56 7.23 37.15
CA PHE A 30 -21.16 7.44 37.55
C PHE A 30 -20.75 8.91 37.46
N TRP A 31 -21.13 9.61 36.38
CA TRP A 31 -20.83 11.04 36.22
C TRP A 31 -21.51 11.89 37.29
N VAL A 32 -22.80 11.64 37.56
CA VAL A 32 -23.57 12.35 38.59
C VAL A 32 -22.95 12.19 39.98
N LYS A 33 -22.33 11.03 40.28
CA LYS A 33 -21.71 10.77 41.60
C LYS A 33 -20.28 11.30 41.73
N ARG A 34 -19.48 11.26 40.66
CA ARG A 34 -18.02 11.51 40.73
C ARG A 34 -17.53 12.73 39.96
N ASP A 35 -18.44 13.44 39.28
CA ASP A 35 -18.17 14.62 38.45
C ASP A 35 -17.07 14.37 37.39
N ARG A 36 -16.93 13.09 37.00
CA ARG A 36 -15.98 12.57 36.02
C ARG A 36 -16.56 11.33 35.38
N TRP A 37 -16.25 11.09 34.11
CA TRP A 37 -16.71 9.91 33.38
C TRP A 37 -15.86 8.66 33.72
N PRO A 38 -16.42 7.44 33.64
CA PRO A 38 -15.66 6.20 33.79
C PRO A 38 -14.50 6.11 32.78
N ILE A 39 -13.29 5.78 33.25
CA ILE A 39 -12.09 5.70 32.39
C ILE A 39 -12.25 4.60 31.33
N GLN A 40 -12.99 3.53 31.61
CA GLN A 40 -13.24 2.43 30.65
C GLN A 40 -14.06 2.87 29.41
N LEU A 41 -14.78 4.00 29.47
CA LEU A 41 -15.43 4.57 28.27
C LEU A 41 -14.44 5.28 27.34
N PHE A 42 -13.25 5.62 27.84
CA PHE A 42 -12.19 6.29 27.10
C PHE A 42 -10.99 5.37 26.85
N GLU A 43 -11.06 4.10 27.22
CA GLU A 43 -10.11 3.08 26.75
C GLU A 43 -10.46 2.74 25.30
N PRO A 44 -9.57 3.02 24.32
CA PRO A 44 -9.83 2.65 22.94
C PRO A 44 -9.82 1.12 22.81
N GLY A 45 -10.90 0.56 22.26
CA GLY A 45 -10.93 -0.83 21.83
C GLY A 45 -9.79 -1.09 20.83
N ILE A 46 -9.09 -2.22 20.99
CA ILE A 46 -7.93 -2.63 20.18
C ILE A 46 -8.39 -3.15 18.81
N GLU A 47 -9.10 -2.32 18.06
CA GLU A 47 -9.47 -2.57 16.68
C GLU A 47 -8.94 -1.37 15.86
N HIS A 48 -8.32 -1.62 14.70
CA HIS A 48 -7.93 -0.59 13.69
C HIS A 48 -6.64 0.21 13.87
N LEU A 49 -5.56 -0.39 14.37
CA LEU A 49 -4.26 0.30 14.47
C LEU A 49 -3.69 0.78 13.11
N LEU A 50 -4.09 0.18 11.96
CA LEU A 50 -3.55 0.48 10.63
C LEU A 50 -4.60 0.51 9.49
N ALA A 51 -5.90 0.49 9.84
CA ALA A 51 -7.00 0.51 8.89
C ALA A 51 -7.82 1.80 9.04
N ARG A 52 -8.60 2.21 8.03
CA ARG A 52 -9.53 3.36 8.05
C ARG A 52 -10.91 3.02 7.47
N ARG A 53 -12.02 3.46 8.06
CA ARG A 53 -13.37 3.11 7.61
C ARG A 53 -13.73 3.87 6.35
N ARG A 54 -14.38 3.20 5.41
CA ARG A 54 -15.10 3.79 4.28
C ARG A 54 -16.43 4.36 4.74
N SER A 55 -16.79 5.50 4.15
CA SER A 55 -18.11 6.11 4.35
C SER A 55 -19.18 5.34 3.58
N SER A 56 -20.26 4.95 4.26
CA SER A 56 -21.46 4.37 3.65
C SER A 56 -22.49 5.47 3.33
N SER A 57 -22.78 5.70 2.06
CA SER A 57 -24.06 6.29 1.64
C SER A 57 -25.16 5.24 1.77
N SER A 58 -26.27 5.57 2.42
CA SER A 58 -27.37 4.65 2.74
C SER A 58 -27.91 3.87 1.51
N PRO A 59 -28.25 2.58 1.65
CA PRO A 59 -28.80 1.78 0.56
C PRO A 59 -30.32 1.94 0.48
N SER A 60 -30.83 2.43 -0.65
CA SER A 60 -32.22 2.18 -1.04
C SER A 60 -32.29 0.82 -1.76
N SER A 61 -32.76 -0.19 -1.05
CA SER A 61 -33.51 -1.37 -1.53
C SER A 61 -33.20 -1.87 -2.95
N SER A 62 -32.15 -2.67 -3.11
CA SER A 62 -32.19 -3.95 -3.86
C SER A 62 -30.83 -4.62 -3.74
N CYS A 63 -30.79 -5.80 -3.13
CA CYS A 63 -29.59 -6.62 -3.05
C CYS A 63 -29.23 -7.09 -4.47
N THR A 64 -28.31 -6.38 -5.10
CA THR A 64 -27.46 -6.93 -6.15
C THR A 64 -26.04 -6.89 -5.62
N PHE A 65 -25.39 -8.06 -5.61
CA PHE A 65 -23.96 -8.19 -5.34
C PHE A 65 -23.21 -7.41 -6.43
N MET A 66 -22.98 -6.11 -6.20
CA MET A 66 -22.18 -5.29 -7.09
C MET A 66 -20.71 -5.48 -6.71
N THR A 67 -19.95 -6.16 -7.57
CA THR A 67 -18.49 -6.05 -7.58
C THR A 67 -18.13 -4.56 -7.78
N PRO A 68 -17.21 -3.97 -7.01
CA PRO A 68 -16.80 -2.59 -7.17
C PRO A 68 -15.86 -2.47 -8.38
N SER A 69 -16.37 -2.80 -9.56
CA SER A 69 -15.83 -2.24 -10.79
C SER A 69 -16.19 -0.76 -10.76
N ASP A 70 -15.19 0.09 -10.55
CA ASP A 70 -15.31 1.54 -10.56
C ASP A 70 -16.09 2.02 -11.79
N GLN A 71 -17.34 2.40 -11.59
CA GLN A 71 -18.27 2.78 -12.66
C GLN A 71 -17.94 4.12 -13.35
N ARG A 72 -16.81 4.76 -13.02
CA ARG A 72 -16.40 6.04 -13.64
C ARG A 72 -15.62 5.81 -14.94
N PRO A 73 -15.88 6.60 -15.99
CA PRO A 73 -15.11 6.56 -17.23
C PRO A 73 -13.61 6.69 -16.96
N ARG A 74 -12.81 5.89 -17.67
CA ARG A 74 -11.34 5.83 -17.53
C ARG A 74 -10.67 7.20 -17.68
N GLU A 75 -11.21 8.03 -18.56
CA GLU A 75 -10.71 9.37 -18.83
C GLU A 75 -10.82 10.29 -17.61
N GLU A 76 -11.89 10.16 -16.82
CA GLU A 76 -12.09 10.92 -15.59
C GLU A 76 -11.10 10.51 -14.49
N LYS A 77 -10.77 9.22 -14.39
CA LYS A 77 -9.74 8.73 -13.45
C LYS A 77 -8.35 9.25 -13.81
N THR A 78 -8.08 9.32 -15.11
CA THR A 78 -6.76 9.69 -15.64
C THR A 78 -6.55 11.21 -15.64
N ALA A 79 -7.62 12.01 -15.57
CA ALA A 79 -7.60 13.46 -15.69
C ALA A 79 -6.60 14.14 -14.72
N GLN A 80 -6.53 13.65 -13.48
CA GLN A 80 -5.66 14.23 -12.44
C GLN A 80 -4.17 14.05 -12.76
N TYR A 81 -3.82 12.95 -13.42
CA TYR A 81 -2.45 12.57 -13.75
C TYR A 81 -1.94 13.25 -15.03
N ARG A 82 -2.83 13.83 -15.84
CA ARG A 82 -2.45 14.61 -17.04
C ARG A 82 -1.76 15.92 -16.67
N ASP A 83 -2.09 16.48 -15.51
CA ASP A 83 -1.49 17.72 -15.02
C ASP A 83 -0.07 17.45 -14.47
N SER A 84 0.92 18.20 -14.95
CA SER A 84 2.30 18.11 -14.45
C SER A 84 2.41 18.48 -12.97
N ARG A 85 1.48 19.29 -12.44
CA ARG A 85 1.41 19.66 -11.02
C ARG A 85 1.09 18.47 -10.12
N TYR A 86 0.65 17.34 -10.68
CA TYR A 86 0.46 16.10 -9.91
C TYR A 86 1.77 15.64 -9.25
N GLU A 87 2.92 15.87 -9.88
CA GLU A 87 4.23 15.56 -9.29
C GLU A 87 4.49 16.41 -8.05
N THR A 88 4.12 17.69 -8.09
CA THR A 88 4.17 18.58 -6.91
C THR A 88 3.23 18.09 -5.82
N LEU A 89 2.01 17.64 -6.17
CA LEU A 89 1.06 17.08 -5.21
C LEU A 89 1.63 15.83 -4.52
N LEU A 90 2.24 14.90 -5.27
CA LEU A 90 2.91 13.73 -4.69
C LEU A 90 4.05 14.14 -3.74
N ALA A 91 4.84 15.16 -4.13
CA ALA A 91 5.92 15.66 -3.30
C ALA A 91 5.41 16.24 -1.96
N THR A 92 4.25 16.93 -1.94
CA THR A 92 3.64 17.37 -0.66
C THR A 92 3.24 16.22 0.27
N LYS A 93 3.18 14.98 -0.26
CA LYS A 93 2.86 13.76 0.48
C LYS A 93 4.10 12.88 0.71
N GLY A 94 5.30 13.42 0.50
CA GLY A 94 6.56 12.70 0.69
C GLY A 94 6.86 11.67 -0.41
N SER A 95 6.21 11.77 -1.59
CA SER A 95 6.43 10.87 -2.73
C SER A 95 7.06 11.63 -3.89
N TYR A 96 8.27 11.25 -4.30
CA TYR A 96 9.05 11.96 -5.29
C TYR A 96 9.33 11.08 -6.51
N MET A 97 9.00 11.58 -7.70
CA MET A 97 9.27 10.91 -8.97
C MET A 97 10.70 11.13 -9.47
N VAL A 98 11.66 11.20 -8.55
CA VAL A 98 13.10 11.39 -8.80
C VAL A 98 13.91 10.47 -7.88
N LYS A 99 15.22 10.38 -8.11
CA LYS A 99 16.15 9.73 -7.18
C LYS A 99 16.36 10.61 -5.96
N SER A 100 16.43 9.99 -4.79
CA SER A 100 16.87 10.67 -3.56
C SER A 100 18.36 11.04 -3.65
N LYS A 101 18.78 12.03 -2.85
CA LYS A 101 20.20 12.39 -2.71
C LYS A 101 21.05 11.24 -2.16
N LEU A 102 20.46 10.38 -1.34
CA LEU A 102 21.11 9.18 -0.78
C LEU A 102 21.15 8.00 -1.78
N ASP A 103 20.37 8.11 -2.87
CA ASP A 103 20.11 7.07 -3.86
C ASP A 103 19.58 5.76 -3.24
N VAL A 104 19.21 4.82 -4.10
CA VAL A 104 18.86 3.46 -3.69
C VAL A 104 20.09 2.73 -3.10
N ALA A 105 19.86 1.73 -2.25
CA ALA A 105 20.93 0.91 -1.68
C ALA A 105 21.69 0.13 -2.76
N GLN A 106 22.98 -0.14 -2.52
CA GLN A 106 23.83 -0.78 -3.53
C GLN A 106 23.36 -2.19 -3.87
N GLU A 107 22.84 -2.91 -2.87
CA GLU A 107 22.25 -4.25 -3.03
C GLU A 107 21.05 -4.21 -3.97
N SER A 108 20.21 -3.18 -3.84
CA SER A 108 19.06 -2.97 -4.72
C SER A 108 19.47 -2.58 -6.15
N LYS A 109 20.60 -1.88 -6.35
CA LYS A 109 21.14 -1.62 -7.71
C LYS A 109 21.59 -2.92 -8.37
N ALA A 110 22.40 -3.71 -7.66
CA ALA A 110 22.89 -5.00 -8.14
C ALA A 110 21.73 -5.97 -8.41
N LEU A 111 20.69 -5.94 -7.57
CA LEU A 111 19.45 -6.66 -7.82
C LEU A 111 18.80 -6.24 -9.14
N CYS A 112 18.64 -4.94 -9.40
CA CYS A 112 18.06 -4.48 -10.67
C CYS A 112 18.83 -4.95 -11.90
N GLU A 113 20.16 -4.95 -11.84
CA GLU A 113 21.03 -5.48 -12.89
C GLU A 113 20.80 -6.99 -13.07
N SER A 114 20.80 -7.75 -11.97
CA SER A 114 20.51 -9.19 -11.99
C SER A 114 19.12 -9.51 -12.55
N LEU A 115 18.10 -8.71 -12.24
CA LEU A 115 16.75 -8.86 -12.77
C LEU A 115 16.69 -8.59 -14.28
N LEU A 116 17.51 -7.66 -14.81
CA LEU A 116 17.59 -7.39 -16.26
C LEU A 116 18.35 -8.49 -17.02
N GLU A 117 19.35 -9.11 -16.40
CA GLU A 117 20.25 -10.06 -17.06
C GLU A 117 19.82 -11.52 -16.89
N GLY A 118 19.06 -11.83 -15.84
CA GLY A 118 18.64 -13.19 -15.49
C GLY A 118 17.95 -13.91 -16.64
N HIS A 119 18.39 -15.12 -16.95
CA HIS A 119 17.88 -15.90 -18.08
C HIS A 119 16.44 -16.36 -17.82
N GLN A 120 15.58 -16.22 -18.83
CA GLN A 120 14.17 -16.62 -18.78
C GLN A 120 13.75 -17.26 -20.09
N ALA A 121 12.85 -18.25 -20.01
CA ALA A 121 12.24 -18.84 -21.19
C ALA A 121 11.19 -17.88 -21.78
N TYR A 122 11.09 -17.86 -23.11
CA TYR A 122 10.13 -17.01 -23.82
C TYR A 122 9.02 -17.84 -24.46
N PRO A 123 7.81 -17.30 -24.60
CA PRO A 123 6.72 -18.00 -25.28
C PRO A 123 7.04 -18.19 -26.77
N GLU A 124 7.14 -19.46 -27.20
CA GLU A 124 7.46 -19.84 -28.58
C GLU A 124 6.41 -19.31 -29.58
N ASN A 125 5.13 -19.46 -29.25
CA ASN A 125 4.01 -18.98 -30.07
C ASN A 125 3.55 -17.60 -29.58
N SER A 126 4.31 -16.57 -29.96
CA SER A 126 4.04 -15.18 -29.56
C SER A 126 4.11 -14.20 -30.73
N LEU A 127 3.50 -13.02 -30.54
CA LEU A 127 3.63 -11.90 -31.49
C LEU A 127 5.03 -11.27 -31.50
N PHE A 128 5.93 -11.70 -30.60
CA PHE A 128 7.32 -11.24 -30.51
C PHE A 128 8.34 -12.17 -31.19
N ARG A 129 7.89 -13.25 -31.85
CA ARG A 129 8.76 -14.09 -32.67
C ARG A 129 9.45 -13.27 -33.77
N ASP A 130 10.71 -13.59 -34.04
CA ASP A 130 11.58 -12.85 -34.95
C ASP A 130 11.00 -12.70 -36.37
N ASP A 131 10.39 -13.77 -36.89
CA ASP A 131 9.82 -13.83 -38.24
C ASP A 131 8.62 -12.89 -38.46
N ILE A 132 7.84 -12.62 -37.40
CA ILE A 132 6.61 -11.81 -37.47
C ILE A 132 6.67 -10.52 -36.68
N PHE A 133 7.71 -10.28 -35.87
CA PHE A 133 7.79 -9.12 -34.98
C PHE A 133 7.59 -7.79 -35.73
N GLY A 134 8.27 -7.61 -36.87
CA GLY A 134 8.08 -6.41 -37.69
C GLY A 134 6.65 -6.24 -38.21
N VAL A 135 5.96 -7.34 -38.52
CA VAL A 135 4.53 -7.32 -38.90
C VAL A 135 3.66 -6.92 -37.70
N THR A 136 3.95 -7.47 -36.52
CA THR A 136 3.28 -7.12 -35.26
C THR A 136 3.40 -5.62 -34.99
N CYS A 137 4.62 -5.05 -34.99
CA CYS A 137 4.85 -3.62 -34.76
C CYS A 137 4.05 -2.73 -35.72
N ARG A 138 4.00 -3.10 -37.01
CA ARG A 138 3.18 -2.37 -37.99
C ARG A 138 1.68 -2.45 -37.69
N LYS A 139 1.17 -3.60 -37.21
CA LYS A 139 -0.25 -3.79 -36.89
C LYS A 139 -0.69 -3.03 -35.65
N ILE A 140 0.17 -2.91 -34.65
CA ILE A 140 -0.12 -2.21 -33.38
C ILE A 140 0.13 -0.69 -33.47
N ARG A 141 0.86 -0.23 -34.48
CA ARG A 141 1.11 1.20 -34.69
C ARG A 141 -0.21 1.97 -34.80
N ASN A 142 -0.30 3.07 -34.04
CA ASN A 142 -1.48 3.96 -33.97
C ASN A 142 -2.77 3.24 -33.53
N LYS A 143 -2.66 2.08 -32.86
CA LYS A 143 -3.83 1.45 -32.24
C LYS A 143 -4.13 2.08 -30.89
N ASN A 144 -5.38 1.95 -30.48
CA ASN A 144 -5.82 2.39 -29.17
C ASN A 144 -5.18 1.54 -28.06
N GLU A 145 -5.34 2.02 -26.84
CA GLU A 145 -4.72 1.45 -25.67
C GLU A 145 -5.18 0.00 -25.41
N GLU A 146 -6.47 -0.29 -25.59
CA GLU A 146 -7.03 -1.63 -25.38
C GLU A 146 -6.43 -2.66 -26.34
N ARG A 147 -6.13 -2.25 -27.57
CA ARG A 147 -5.51 -3.12 -28.57
C ARG A 147 -4.05 -3.40 -28.22
N ILE A 148 -3.32 -2.38 -27.77
CA ILE A 148 -1.94 -2.53 -27.29
C ILE A 148 -1.92 -3.45 -26.06
N PHE A 149 -2.85 -3.23 -25.13
CA PHE A 149 -3.03 -4.06 -23.94
C PHE A 149 -3.20 -5.54 -24.29
N LYS A 150 -4.17 -5.81 -25.16
CA LYS A 150 -4.53 -7.17 -25.54
C LYS A 150 -3.42 -7.88 -26.31
N ASP A 151 -2.78 -7.20 -27.25
CA ASP A 151 -1.84 -7.84 -28.17
C ASP A 151 -0.44 -7.98 -27.58
N ILE A 152 0.08 -6.97 -26.87
CA ILE A 152 1.49 -6.94 -26.48
C ILE A 152 1.77 -6.77 -24.99
N SER A 153 0.83 -6.24 -24.18
CA SER A 153 1.14 -6.04 -22.74
C SER A 153 1.51 -7.33 -22.04
N ARG A 154 0.90 -8.47 -22.39
CA ARG A 154 1.26 -9.77 -21.80
C ARG A 154 2.60 -10.34 -22.30
N LEU A 155 3.18 -9.77 -23.35
CA LEU A 155 4.54 -10.05 -23.82
C LEU A 155 5.57 -9.07 -23.24
N ILE A 156 5.13 -8.05 -22.50
CA ILE A 156 5.98 -7.09 -21.76
C ILE A 156 5.92 -7.39 -20.26
N VAL A 157 4.70 -7.53 -19.73
CA VAL A 157 4.37 -7.88 -18.34
C VAL A 157 3.51 -9.15 -18.36
N PRO A 158 4.11 -10.34 -18.35
CA PRO A 158 3.36 -11.59 -18.36
C PRO A 158 2.44 -11.72 -17.14
N SER A 159 1.29 -12.35 -17.37
CA SER A 159 0.33 -12.68 -16.32
C SER A 159 0.89 -13.72 -15.35
N ALA A 160 1.03 -13.38 -14.07
CA ALA A 160 1.43 -14.37 -13.07
C ALA A 160 0.40 -15.51 -12.96
N GLU A 161 -0.90 -15.18 -13.02
CA GLU A 161 -1.99 -16.17 -12.90
C GLU A 161 -2.08 -17.09 -14.13
N ASN A 162 -1.93 -16.57 -15.35
CA ASN A 162 -1.89 -17.44 -16.53
C ASN A 162 -0.62 -18.30 -16.53
N LEU A 163 0.52 -17.76 -16.10
CA LEU A 163 1.75 -18.55 -15.96
C LEU A 163 1.56 -19.70 -14.96
N ALA A 164 0.90 -19.44 -13.84
CA ALA A 164 0.54 -20.47 -12.87
C ALA A 164 -0.38 -21.53 -13.48
N THR A 165 -1.39 -21.09 -14.23
CA THR A 165 -2.32 -21.97 -14.98
C THR A 165 -1.59 -22.86 -16.00
N TYR A 166 -0.54 -22.34 -16.64
CA TYR A 166 0.30 -23.11 -17.58
C TYR A 166 1.33 -24.02 -16.88
N GLY A 167 1.37 -24.06 -15.55
CA GLY A 167 2.18 -25.00 -14.77
C GLY A 167 3.25 -24.38 -13.89
N ALA A 168 3.41 -23.05 -13.85
CA ALA A 168 4.30 -22.38 -12.90
C ALA A 168 3.63 -22.24 -11.53
N THR A 169 3.33 -23.36 -10.88
CA THR A 169 2.51 -23.44 -9.66
C THR A 169 3.08 -22.66 -8.48
N HIS A 170 4.38 -22.36 -8.45
CA HIS A 170 4.97 -21.47 -7.44
C HIS A 170 4.43 -20.04 -7.50
N LEU A 171 3.79 -19.66 -8.61
CA LEU A 171 3.13 -18.35 -8.79
C LEU A 171 1.66 -18.34 -8.33
N ASP A 172 1.10 -19.46 -7.86
CA ASP A 172 -0.30 -19.54 -7.38
C ASP A 172 -0.60 -18.63 -6.18
N ILE A 173 0.43 -18.15 -5.49
CA ILE A 173 0.30 -17.16 -4.41
C ILE A 173 0.07 -15.73 -4.92
N LEU A 174 0.35 -15.49 -6.20
CA LEU A 174 0.20 -14.17 -6.82
C LEU A 174 -1.23 -13.97 -7.29
N ARG A 175 -1.70 -12.73 -7.18
CA ARG A 175 -2.99 -12.28 -7.72
C ARG A 175 -2.73 -11.13 -8.67
N GLU A 176 -3.49 -11.06 -9.75
CA GLU A 176 -3.52 -9.90 -10.63
C GLU A 176 -4.92 -9.31 -10.70
N SER A 177 -4.98 -8.03 -11.06
CA SER A 177 -6.22 -7.32 -11.30
C SER A 177 -6.02 -6.42 -12.52
N VAL A 178 -7.00 -6.33 -13.40
CA VAL A 178 -6.92 -5.51 -14.62
C VAL A 178 -7.97 -4.42 -14.57
N ASN A 179 -7.53 -3.16 -14.62
CA ASN A 179 -8.40 -1.97 -14.60
C ASN A 179 -9.33 -1.91 -13.36
N GLU A 180 -8.89 -2.50 -12.24
CA GLU A 180 -9.58 -2.39 -10.95
C GLU A 180 -8.95 -1.27 -10.10
N GLY A 181 -9.80 -0.45 -9.51
CA GLY A 181 -9.36 0.61 -8.60
C GLY A 181 -8.78 0.02 -7.32
N TRP A 182 -7.73 0.66 -6.79
CA TRP A 182 -7.14 0.34 -5.48
C TRP A 182 -8.00 0.89 -4.34
N ASN A 183 -9.29 0.55 -4.39
CA ASN A 183 -10.30 1.18 -3.57
C ASN A 183 -10.12 0.81 -2.09
N ASN A 184 -9.44 -0.30 -1.79
CA ASN A 184 -9.21 -0.78 -0.43
C ASN A 184 -7.91 -0.24 0.17
N SER A 185 -7.16 0.57 -0.58
CA SER A 185 -5.96 1.22 -0.09
C SER A 185 -6.28 2.59 0.52
N ILE A 186 -5.46 3.05 1.46
CA ILE A 186 -5.52 4.44 1.95
C ILE A 186 -4.85 5.33 0.90
N PRO A 187 -5.56 6.18 0.14
CA PRO A 187 -4.99 6.91 -0.99
C PRO A 187 -3.96 7.96 -0.54
N LEU A 188 -2.91 8.18 -1.36
CA LEU A 188 -1.95 9.28 -1.15
C LEU A 188 -2.60 10.66 -1.32
N THR A 189 -3.58 10.73 -2.24
CA THR A 189 -4.28 11.95 -2.62
C THR A 189 -5.78 11.69 -2.59
N GLY A 190 -6.47 12.26 -1.60
CA GLY A 190 -7.92 12.43 -1.62
C GLY A 190 -8.25 13.91 -1.80
N THR A 191 -9.32 14.22 -2.53
CA THR A 191 -9.97 15.53 -2.43
C THR A 191 -10.35 15.75 -0.97
N GLN A 192 -9.60 16.61 -0.28
CA GLN A 192 -9.94 17.11 1.04
C GLN A 192 -11.20 17.96 0.91
N ALA A 193 -12.31 17.49 1.47
CA ALA A 193 -13.58 18.21 1.47
C ALA A 193 -14.12 18.48 2.88
N PHE A 194 -13.35 18.20 3.94
CA PHE A 194 -13.82 18.35 5.31
C PHE A 194 -12.93 19.30 6.11
N THR A 195 -13.57 20.18 6.87
CA THR A 195 -12.93 21.14 7.77
C THR A 195 -12.52 20.47 9.10
N GLU A 196 -11.64 21.13 9.85
CA GLU A 196 -11.08 20.64 11.13
C GLU A 196 -12.18 20.20 12.13
N GLU A 197 -13.29 20.95 12.22
CA GLU A 197 -14.45 20.62 13.06
C GLU A 197 -15.26 19.38 12.61
N GLN A 198 -15.16 18.99 11.33
CA GLN A 198 -15.80 17.78 10.80
C GLN A 198 -14.96 16.52 11.02
N LEU A 199 -13.65 16.67 11.21
CA LEU A 199 -12.73 15.57 11.51
C LEU A 199 -12.81 15.16 13.00
N ASP A 200 -13.04 16.10 13.91
CA ASP A 200 -13.20 15.81 15.35
C ASP A 200 -14.47 14.99 15.67
N LYS A 201 -15.51 15.07 14.84
CA LYS A 201 -16.75 14.28 15.00
C LYS A 201 -16.68 12.86 14.43
N LEU A 202 -15.64 12.53 13.67
CA LEU A 202 -15.45 11.20 13.05
C LEU A 202 -14.48 10.29 13.83
N SER A 203 -13.96 10.81 14.94
CA SER A 203 -12.97 10.17 15.83
C SER A 203 -13.30 8.74 16.32
N PRO A 204 -14.55 8.27 16.49
CA PRO A 204 -14.75 6.93 17.06
C PRO A 204 -14.78 5.73 16.08
N PHE A 205 -14.74 5.93 14.75
CA PHE A 205 -15.18 4.91 13.78
C PHE A 205 -14.11 4.38 12.84
N ILE A 206 -13.51 3.24 13.14
CA ILE A 206 -12.96 2.34 12.11
C ILE A 206 -13.29 0.91 12.54
N GLY A 207 -13.63 -0.01 11.62
CA GLY A 207 -14.44 -1.23 11.87
C GLY A 207 -14.49 -2.14 10.62
N ASP A 208 -14.41 -3.47 10.75
CA ASP A 208 -14.83 -4.56 9.81
C ASP A 208 -14.30 -4.60 8.33
N ILE A 209 -14.08 -5.84 7.84
CA ILE A 209 -13.48 -6.24 6.54
C ILE A 209 -14.32 -5.78 5.32
N PHE A 210 -15.62 -5.56 5.51
CA PHE A 210 -16.50 -5.01 4.48
C PHE A 210 -16.48 -3.48 4.41
N THR A 211 -15.90 -2.82 5.41
CA THR A 211 -15.96 -1.37 5.57
C THR A 211 -14.60 -0.69 5.69
N ASP A 212 -13.48 -1.39 5.79
CA ASP A 212 -12.16 -0.76 6.00
C ASP A 212 -11.26 -0.67 4.75
N VAL A 213 -10.48 0.42 4.66
CA VAL A 213 -9.29 0.58 3.82
C VAL A 213 -8.03 0.35 4.64
N SER A 214 -6.95 -0.13 4.03
CA SER A 214 -5.74 -0.57 4.71
C SER A 214 -4.49 -0.03 4.01
N PHE A 215 -3.38 0.06 4.75
CA PHE A 215 -2.06 0.26 4.15
C PHE A 215 -1.58 -0.96 3.33
N PHE A 216 -2.17 -2.13 3.57
CA PHE A 216 -1.70 -3.41 3.02
C PHE A 216 -2.52 -3.93 1.86
N MET A 217 -3.70 -3.37 1.60
CA MET A 217 -4.68 -3.97 0.68
C MET A 217 -4.96 -3.03 -0.49
N ALA A 218 -4.71 -3.46 -1.72
CA ALA A 218 -5.04 -2.70 -2.92
C ALA A 218 -6.52 -2.88 -3.29
N THR A 219 -6.93 -4.13 -3.49
CA THR A 219 -8.31 -4.58 -3.72
C THR A 219 -8.69 -5.58 -2.64
N TYR A 220 -9.95 -6.00 -2.54
CA TYR A 220 -10.43 -6.88 -1.46
C TYR A 220 -9.80 -8.27 -1.44
N TYR A 221 -9.04 -8.63 -2.48
CA TYR A 221 -8.36 -9.90 -2.63
C TYR A 221 -6.87 -9.76 -2.94
N MET A 222 -6.30 -8.54 -2.93
CA MET A 222 -4.89 -8.28 -3.23
C MET A 222 -4.19 -7.59 -2.06
N TYR A 223 -3.26 -8.32 -1.43
CA TYR A 223 -2.46 -7.87 -0.29
C TYR A 223 -1.00 -7.64 -0.72
N SER A 224 -0.38 -6.59 -0.20
CA SER A 224 1.01 -6.20 -0.47
C SER A 224 1.34 -6.19 -1.98
N PRO A 225 0.63 -5.38 -2.78
CA PRO A 225 0.95 -5.23 -4.20
C PRO A 225 2.40 -4.79 -4.37
N PHE A 226 3.08 -5.22 -5.43
CA PHE A 226 4.49 -4.90 -5.66
C PHE A 226 4.84 -4.56 -7.10
N LEU A 227 3.89 -4.74 -8.03
CA LEU A 227 4.09 -4.45 -9.45
C LEU A 227 2.85 -3.78 -10.02
N ALA A 228 3.01 -2.63 -10.65
CA ALA A 228 1.97 -2.01 -11.48
C ALA A 228 2.44 -1.88 -12.92
N CYS A 229 1.49 -2.04 -13.85
CA CYS A 229 1.71 -1.81 -15.26
C CYS A 229 0.65 -0.86 -15.81
N GLU A 230 1.09 0.22 -16.43
CA GLU A 230 0.20 1.16 -17.11
C GLU A 230 0.57 1.19 -18.59
N VAL A 231 -0.43 1.01 -19.44
CA VAL A 231 -0.28 1.06 -20.88
C VAL A 231 -0.82 2.40 -21.38
N GLN A 232 -0.24 2.94 -22.44
CA GLN A 232 -0.76 4.10 -23.14
C GLN A 232 -0.93 3.77 -24.62
N SER A 233 -1.85 4.48 -25.26
CA SER A 233 -1.85 4.53 -26.72
C SER A 233 -0.56 5.16 -27.25
N GLY A 234 -0.19 4.90 -28.50
CA GLY A 234 0.99 5.53 -29.11
C GLY A 234 0.94 7.06 -29.21
N ALA A 235 -0.23 7.66 -29.02
CA ALA A 235 -0.42 9.11 -28.93
C ALA A 235 -0.53 9.60 -27.47
N GLY A 236 -0.62 8.67 -26.51
CA GLY A 236 -0.69 8.97 -25.08
C GLY A 236 0.68 9.28 -24.50
N SER A 237 0.71 10.10 -23.45
CA SER A 237 1.96 10.40 -22.75
C SER A 237 2.26 9.34 -21.71
N LEU A 238 3.41 8.68 -21.84
CA LEU A 238 3.94 7.79 -20.81
C LEU A 238 4.21 8.52 -19.49
N ASP A 239 4.27 9.85 -19.45
CA ASP A 239 4.38 10.60 -18.20
C ASP A 239 3.11 10.49 -17.35
N VAL A 240 1.94 10.34 -17.99
CA VAL A 240 0.67 10.07 -17.30
C VAL A 240 0.70 8.70 -16.64
N ALA A 241 1.09 7.67 -17.40
CA ALA A 241 1.29 6.31 -16.89
C ALA A 241 2.32 6.28 -15.75
N ASP A 242 3.43 7.00 -15.90
CA ASP A 242 4.47 7.10 -14.87
C ASP A 242 3.94 7.72 -13.57
N ARG A 243 3.02 8.71 -13.63
CA ARG A 243 2.40 9.32 -12.44
C ARG A 243 1.40 8.40 -11.75
N GLN A 244 0.59 7.69 -12.53
CA GLN A 244 -0.33 6.67 -12.00
C GLN A 244 0.43 5.56 -11.29
N ASN A 245 1.45 5.02 -11.97
CA ASN A 245 2.34 4.03 -11.43
C ASN A 245 3.06 4.52 -10.16
N ALA A 246 3.53 5.77 -10.14
CA ALA A 246 4.18 6.33 -8.95
C ALA A 246 3.24 6.43 -7.76
N HIS A 247 1.99 6.83 -7.98
CA HIS A 247 0.98 6.83 -6.92
C HIS A 247 0.77 5.42 -6.34
N SER A 248 0.47 4.44 -7.20
CA SER A 248 0.17 3.07 -6.76
C SER A 248 1.38 2.42 -6.08
N MET A 249 2.58 2.58 -6.64
CA MET A 249 3.78 1.95 -6.07
C MET A 249 4.30 2.62 -4.80
N THR A 250 4.02 3.91 -4.60
CA THR A 250 4.25 4.53 -3.29
C THR A 250 3.31 3.94 -2.23
N LEU A 251 2.04 3.67 -2.55
CA LEU A 251 1.12 3.01 -1.61
C LEU A 251 1.58 1.60 -1.26
N ALA A 252 2.00 0.83 -2.25
CA ALA A 252 2.61 -0.49 -2.08
C ALA A 252 3.81 -0.44 -1.13
N ALA A 253 4.80 0.41 -1.43
CA ALA A 253 6.00 0.57 -0.63
C ALA A 253 5.68 1.03 0.80
N ARG A 254 4.70 1.94 0.94
CA ARG A 254 4.26 2.43 2.25
C ARG A 254 3.70 1.31 3.12
N GLY A 255 2.86 0.43 2.57
CA GLY A 255 2.36 -0.73 3.30
C GLY A 255 3.49 -1.53 3.94
N VAL A 256 4.49 -1.90 3.13
CA VAL A 256 5.66 -2.66 3.63
C VAL A 256 6.42 -1.86 4.70
N VAL A 257 6.67 -0.56 4.52
CA VAL A 257 7.38 0.25 5.52
C VAL A 257 6.64 0.30 6.86
N GLU A 258 5.32 0.50 6.86
CA GLU A 258 4.55 0.57 8.11
C GLU A 258 4.59 -0.77 8.88
N LEU A 259 4.54 -1.91 8.18
CA LEU A 259 4.74 -3.23 8.81
C LEU A 259 6.11 -3.36 9.45
N PHE A 260 7.18 -2.97 8.75
CA PHE A 260 8.53 -3.10 9.28
C PHE A 260 8.79 -2.13 10.42
N ARG A 261 8.18 -0.94 10.41
CA ARG A 261 8.18 -0.01 11.56
C ARG A 261 7.49 -0.60 12.77
N LEU A 262 6.34 -1.25 12.58
CA LEU A 262 5.56 -1.85 13.67
C LEU A 262 6.39 -2.83 14.51
N VAL A 263 7.30 -3.57 13.86
CA VAL A 263 8.17 -4.56 14.51
C VAL A 263 9.62 -4.07 14.70
N GLY A 264 9.88 -2.77 14.55
CA GLY A 264 11.21 -2.18 14.79
C GLY A 264 12.30 -2.58 13.79
N ARG A 265 11.92 -3.06 12.60
CA ARG A 265 12.80 -3.56 11.52
C ARG A 265 12.88 -2.62 10.33
N GLN A 266 12.51 -1.35 10.47
CA GLN A 266 12.49 -0.35 9.38
C GLN A 266 13.86 -0.20 8.66
N ASN A 267 14.97 -0.48 9.35
CA ASN A 267 16.30 -0.43 8.74
C ASN A 267 16.51 -1.48 7.64
N GLU A 268 15.76 -2.60 7.65
CA GLU A 268 15.85 -3.63 6.61
C GLU A 268 15.26 -3.19 5.26
N VAL A 269 14.37 -2.20 5.29
CA VAL A 269 13.68 -1.68 4.10
C VAL A 269 14.17 -0.30 3.70
N HIS A 270 14.94 0.38 4.55
CA HIS A 270 15.56 1.68 4.25
C HIS A 270 16.40 1.58 2.96
N ARG A 271 16.06 2.41 1.97
CA ARG A 271 16.69 2.48 0.64
C ARG A 271 16.63 1.19 -0.20
N GLN A 272 15.87 0.19 0.21
CA GLN A 272 15.67 -1.03 -0.58
C GLN A 272 14.46 -0.87 -1.51
N ILE A 273 14.53 -1.47 -2.70
CA ILE A 273 13.38 -1.49 -3.61
C ILE A 273 12.30 -2.41 -3.04
N LEU A 274 11.09 -1.87 -2.90
CA LEU A 274 9.92 -2.55 -2.35
C LEU A 274 8.80 -2.75 -3.36
N ALA A 275 8.85 -2.04 -4.49
CA ALA A 275 7.85 -2.16 -5.56
C ALA A 275 8.44 -1.76 -6.91
N PHE A 276 7.81 -2.19 -8.00
CA PHE A 276 8.22 -1.92 -9.38
C PHE A 276 7.05 -1.38 -10.20
N SER A 277 7.35 -0.55 -11.20
CA SER A 277 6.36 -0.20 -12.21
C SER A 277 6.90 -0.30 -13.62
N ILE A 278 6.02 -0.67 -14.53
CA ILE A 278 6.28 -0.69 -15.96
C ILE A 278 5.25 0.20 -16.65
N SER A 279 5.73 1.19 -17.40
CA SER A 279 4.89 2.00 -18.28
C SER A 279 5.27 1.68 -19.73
N HIS A 280 4.31 1.41 -20.60
CA HIS A 280 4.63 1.15 -21.99
C HIS A 280 3.55 1.62 -22.97
N ASP A 281 3.95 1.79 -24.23
CA ASP A 281 3.06 2.02 -25.35
C ASP A 281 3.31 0.98 -26.46
N ASN A 282 3.06 1.32 -27.73
CA ASN A 282 3.31 0.43 -28.86
C ASN A 282 4.79 0.34 -29.29
N GLN A 283 5.70 1.06 -28.62
CA GLN A 283 7.11 1.17 -29.01
C GLN A 283 8.09 1.25 -27.83
N SER A 284 7.73 1.95 -26.76
CA SER A 284 8.62 2.28 -25.65
C SER A 284 8.20 1.57 -24.37
N VAL A 285 9.19 1.21 -23.55
CA VAL A 285 9.00 0.72 -22.18
C VAL A 285 9.83 1.56 -21.21
N ARG A 286 9.25 1.89 -20.05
CA ARG A 286 9.93 2.54 -18.92
C ARG A 286 9.73 1.70 -17.67
N ILE A 287 10.81 1.36 -16.99
CA ILE A 287 10.83 0.50 -15.81
C ILE A 287 11.41 1.29 -14.64
N TYR A 288 10.71 1.28 -13.51
CA TYR A 288 11.13 1.96 -12.27
C TYR A 288 11.01 1.01 -11.08
N GLY A 289 11.92 1.18 -10.11
CA GLY A 289 11.79 0.62 -8.76
C GLY A 289 11.48 1.72 -7.76
N TYR A 290 10.71 1.42 -6.71
CA TYR A 290 10.29 2.37 -5.67
C TYR A 290 10.86 1.95 -4.33
N TYR A 291 11.40 2.92 -3.61
CA TYR A 291 12.13 2.68 -2.37
C TYR A 291 11.89 3.80 -1.36
N PRO A 292 11.88 3.50 -0.05
CA PRO A 292 11.77 4.50 0.99
C PRO A 292 13.14 5.05 1.38
N VAL A 293 13.17 6.30 1.80
CA VAL A 293 14.24 6.89 2.61
C VAL A 293 13.63 7.19 3.97
N ILE A 294 14.16 6.53 4.99
CA ILE A 294 13.63 6.58 6.36
C ILE A 294 14.60 7.38 7.21
N ASP A 295 14.11 8.43 7.86
CA ASP A 295 14.85 9.27 8.80
C ASP A 295 14.05 9.41 10.09
N GLY A 296 14.42 8.65 11.13
CA GLY A 296 13.64 8.53 12.35
C GLY A 296 12.19 8.13 12.08
N ASN A 297 11.26 9.02 12.42
CA ASN A 297 9.81 8.83 12.23
C ASN A 297 9.33 9.26 10.83
N ASP A 298 10.14 9.96 10.06
CA ASP A 298 9.78 10.43 8.73
C ASP A 298 10.16 9.37 7.67
N THR A 299 9.28 9.19 6.69
CA THR A 299 9.55 8.36 5.51
C THR A 299 9.18 9.13 4.27
N GLU A 300 10.12 9.22 3.35
CA GLU A 300 9.91 9.71 1.99
C GLU A 300 10.07 8.56 1.00
N TYR A 301 9.36 8.60 -0.11
CA TYR A 301 9.37 7.58 -1.15
C TYR A 301 9.93 8.16 -2.43
N TYR A 302 10.84 7.43 -3.06
CA TYR A 302 11.54 7.85 -4.26
C TYR A 302 11.44 6.75 -5.31
N ARG A 303 11.68 7.12 -6.58
CA ARG A 303 11.80 6.15 -7.67
C ARG A 303 13.20 6.10 -8.25
N HIS A 304 13.64 4.89 -8.55
CA HIS A 304 14.87 4.58 -9.24
C HIS A 304 14.54 4.18 -10.70
N PRO A 305 14.94 4.96 -11.72
CA PRO A 305 14.86 4.55 -13.11
C PRO A 305 15.77 3.33 -13.35
N ILE A 306 15.16 2.17 -13.60
CA ILE A 306 15.87 0.92 -13.86
C ILE A 306 16.27 0.86 -15.33
N HIS A 307 15.30 1.03 -16.23
CA HIS A 307 15.58 1.01 -17.66
C HIS A 307 14.51 1.76 -18.45
N LYS A 308 14.91 2.39 -19.57
CA LYS A 308 14.01 3.04 -20.52
C LYS A 308 14.54 2.73 -21.92
N PHE A 309 13.71 2.14 -22.77
CA PHE A 309 14.15 1.66 -24.08
C PHE A 309 12.99 1.60 -25.07
N ASP A 310 13.36 1.58 -26.35
CA ASP A 310 12.48 1.31 -27.48
C ASP A 310 12.60 -0.17 -27.84
N PHE A 311 11.56 -0.95 -27.59
CA PHE A 311 11.57 -2.39 -27.80
C PHE A 311 11.44 -2.78 -29.29
N THR A 312 11.13 -1.81 -30.16
CA THR A 312 11.07 -1.97 -31.62
C THR A 312 12.38 -1.59 -32.31
N GLY A 313 13.27 -0.89 -31.60
CA GLY A 313 14.59 -0.52 -32.07
C GLY A 313 15.48 -1.74 -32.35
N LEU A 314 16.49 -1.54 -33.21
CA LEU A 314 17.49 -2.56 -33.56
C LEU A 314 16.86 -3.92 -33.94
N ASP A 315 15.83 -3.90 -34.77
CA ASP A 315 15.05 -5.06 -35.21
C ASP A 315 14.46 -5.90 -34.06
N GLY A 316 14.11 -5.23 -32.95
CA GLY A 316 13.50 -5.87 -31.79
C GLY A 316 14.49 -6.59 -30.88
N ARG A 317 15.77 -6.16 -30.86
CA ARG A 317 16.79 -6.71 -29.97
C ARG A 317 16.31 -6.78 -28.51
N ASP A 318 15.65 -5.73 -28.05
CA ASP A 318 15.26 -5.56 -26.64
C ASP A 318 13.80 -5.96 -26.34
N LYS A 319 13.10 -6.59 -27.30
CA LYS A 319 11.67 -6.94 -27.15
C LYS A 319 11.36 -7.83 -25.95
N TRP A 320 12.30 -8.67 -25.54
CA TRP A 320 12.13 -9.56 -24.40
C TRP A 320 12.63 -8.99 -23.07
N THR A 321 13.20 -7.78 -23.06
CA THR A 321 13.85 -7.21 -21.87
C THR A 321 12.86 -7.01 -20.72
N ALA A 322 11.70 -6.43 -20.97
CA ALA A 322 10.67 -6.22 -19.94
C ALA A 322 10.04 -7.53 -19.45
N TYR A 323 9.79 -8.47 -20.38
CA TYR A 323 9.27 -9.80 -20.07
C TYR A 323 10.19 -10.54 -19.10
N ARG A 324 11.49 -10.56 -19.44
CA ARG A 324 12.55 -11.20 -18.67
C ARG A 324 12.64 -10.59 -17.27
N LEU A 325 12.68 -9.26 -17.18
CA LEU A 325 12.69 -8.57 -15.89
C LEU A 325 11.46 -8.92 -15.05
N THR A 326 10.27 -8.88 -15.64
CA THR A 326 9.03 -9.20 -14.92
C THR A 326 9.02 -10.64 -14.41
N ARG A 327 9.45 -11.61 -15.23
CA ARG A 327 9.61 -13.00 -14.81
C ARG A 327 10.62 -13.14 -13.68
N ASN A 328 11.77 -12.47 -13.78
CA ASN A 328 12.79 -12.48 -12.71
C ASN A 328 12.28 -11.83 -11.41
N ILE A 329 11.42 -10.80 -11.49
CA ILE A 329 10.74 -10.23 -10.31
C ILE A 329 9.90 -11.33 -9.64
N TYR A 330 9.11 -12.06 -10.41
CA TYR A 330 8.25 -13.13 -9.89
C TYR A 330 9.04 -14.31 -9.31
N ASP A 331 10.07 -14.75 -10.02
CA ASP A 331 10.78 -15.99 -9.69
C ASP A 331 11.84 -15.78 -8.61
N ASN A 332 12.49 -14.60 -8.56
CA ASN A 332 13.67 -14.38 -7.72
C ASN A 332 13.41 -13.37 -6.59
N TRP A 333 12.87 -12.19 -6.91
CA TRP A 333 12.76 -11.12 -5.92
C TRP A 333 11.52 -11.24 -5.02
N MET A 334 10.36 -11.53 -5.62
CA MET A 334 9.09 -11.60 -4.91
C MET A 334 9.10 -12.65 -3.79
N PRO A 335 9.64 -13.88 -3.99
CA PRO A 335 9.65 -14.88 -2.91
C PRO A 335 10.45 -14.44 -1.70
N ASP A 336 11.54 -13.68 -1.90
CA ASP A 336 12.37 -13.18 -0.80
C ASP A 336 11.71 -11.99 -0.09
N LEU A 337 11.05 -11.09 -0.82
CA LEU A 337 10.21 -10.07 -0.18
C LEU A 337 9.09 -10.71 0.63
N PHE A 338 8.42 -11.73 0.06
CA PHE A 338 7.33 -12.45 0.73
C PHE A 338 7.79 -13.08 2.04
N LYS A 339 8.94 -13.78 2.06
CA LYS A 339 9.54 -14.32 3.29
C LYS A 339 9.83 -13.24 4.32
N LYS A 340 10.35 -12.08 3.90
CA LYS A 340 10.63 -10.95 4.79
C LYS A 340 9.34 -10.38 5.40
N ILE A 341 8.29 -10.25 4.60
CA ILE A 341 6.96 -9.81 5.06
C ILE A 341 6.38 -10.81 6.05
N CYS A 342 6.37 -12.11 5.75
CA CYS A 342 5.92 -13.15 6.69
C CYS A 342 6.70 -13.10 8.00
N SER A 343 8.02 -13.02 7.93
CA SER A 343 8.88 -12.89 9.10
C SER A 343 8.58 -11.65 9.94
N ALA A 344 8.20 -10.53 9.33
CA ALA A 344 7.77 -9.34 10.05
C ALA A 344 6.39 -9.54 10.69
N ILE A 345 5.46 -10.19 9.99
CA ILE A 345 4.13 -10.52 10.51
C ILE A 345 4.22 -11.45 11.73
N ASP A 346 5.09 -12.46 11.70
CA ASP A 346 5.30 -13.42 12.79
C ASP A 346 5.80 -12.76 14.09
N GLN A 347 6.37 -11.56 13.99
CA GLN A 347 6.86 -10.78 15.13
C GLN A 347 5.85 -9.76 15.66
N ILE A 348 4.69 -9.62 15.03
CA ILE A 348 3.63 -8.76 15.55
C ILE A 348 3.13 -9.36 16.86
N PRO A 349 3.24 -8.65 18.00
CA PRO A 349 2.82 -9.19 19.29
C PRO A 349 1.35 -9.64 19.29
N ALA A 350 1.04 -10.70 20.01
CA ALA A 350 -0.35 -11.09 20.21
C ALA A 350 -1.09 -9.97 20.96
N LYS A 351 -2.41 -9.86 20.75
CA LYS A 351 -3.28 -8.81 21.32
C LYS A 351 -3.10 -8.63 22.84
N ALA A 352 -2.70 -9.67 23.57
CA ALA A 352 -2.44 -9.65 25.00
C ALA A 352 -1.13 -8.92 25.40
N ASP A 353 -0.07 -9.02 24.61
CA ASP A 353 1.27 -8.50 24.96
C ASP A 353 1.40 -6.98 24.75
N PHE A 354 0.54 -6.42 23.89
CA PHE A 354 0.40 -4.98 23.70
C PHE A 354 -0.18 -4.25 24.92
N ILE A 355 -1.00 -4.94 25.71
CA ILE A 355 -1.61 -4.41 26.94
C ILE A 355 -0.57 -4.40 28.07
N THR A 356 0.23 -5.46 28.17
CA THR A 356 1.23 -5.63 29.24
C THR A 356 2.42 -4.68 29.08
N SER A 357 2.82 -4.33 27.86
CA SER A 357 3.94 -3.41 27.58
C SER A 357 3.64 -1.92 27.84
N ARG A 358 2.36 -1.55 28.06
CA ARG A 358 1.94 -0.16 28.35
C ARG A 358 1.60 0.11 29.82
N LEU A 359 1.54 -0.92 30.66
CA LEU A 359 1.38 -0.75 32.09
C LEU A 359 2.76 -0.52 32.72
N PRO A 360 3.00 0.58 33.46
CA PRO A 360 4.25 0.74 34.19
C PRO A 360 4.37 -0.41 35.19
N ALA A 361 5.54 -1.07 35.20
CA ALA A 361 5.85 -2.11 36.16
C ALA A 361 5.57 -1.59 37.58
N ARG A 362 4.62 -2.23 38.28
CA ARG A 362 4.36 -1.96 39.70
C ARG A 362 5.65 -2.24 40.47
N VAL A 363 6.34 -1.18 40.90
CA VAL A 363 7.39 -1.28 41.91
C VAL A 363 6.69 -1.62 43.23
N GLY A 364 6.82 -2.87 43.66
CA GLY A 364 6.33 -3.32 44.97
C GLY A 364 7.09 -2.62 46.10
N PRO A 365 6.45 -2.32 47.24
CA PRO A 365 7.12 -1.66 48.35
C PRO A 365 8.15 -2.60 49.00
N VAL A 366 9.36 -2.08 49.15
CA VAL A 366 10.42 -2.69 49.97
C VAL A 366 9.95 -2.67 51.42
N SER A 367 9.82 -3.86 52.02
CA SER A 367 9.54 -4.02 53.45
C SER A 367 10.78 -3.66 54.27
N THR A 368 10.63 -2.76 55.23
CA THR A 368 11.52 -2.62 56.40
C THR A 368 10.73 -2.93 57.65
#